data_AF-A0A7S3HM07-F1
#
_entry.id   AF-A0A7S3HM07-F1
#
_cell.length_a   1.000
_cell.length_b   1.000
_cell.length_c   1.000
_cell.angle_alpha   90.00
_cell.angle_beta   90.00
_cell.angle_gamma   90.00
#
_symmetry.space_group_name_H-M   'P 1'
#
loop_
_entity.id
_entity.type
_entity.pdbx_description
1 polymer ?
#
loop_
_entity_poly.entity_id
_entity_poly.type
_entity_poly.pdbx_seq_one_letter_code
_entity_poly.pdbx_strand_id
1 'polypeptide(L)'
;EGHRLVTASGDNTAKIWTCSNGDLLQTLNGHTDWLRAASFSEDGQQVVSSSKDGSARIWCPNSGCCLRKLEHGGWVRAVAFAPDAGIDSLKAGRVLTRTLSA
;
A
#
# COMPACT_ATOMS: atom_id res chain seq x y z
N GLU A 1 -10.20 -4.11 -6.15
CA GLU A 1 -11.06 -2.92 -6.36
C GLU A 1 -10.23 -1.64 -6.27
N GLY A 2 -10.04 -0.95 -7.38
CA GLY A 2 -9.12 0.19 -7.53
C GLY A 2 -9.76 1.58 -7.33
N HIS A 3 -10.72 1.69 -6.41
CA HIS A 3 -11.53 2.92 -6.26
C HIS A 3 -11.00 3.92 -5.22
N ARG A 4 -9.84 3.65 -4.61
CA ARG A 4 -9.23 4.55 -3.62
C ARG A 4 -7.79 4.88 -4.00
N LEU A 5 -7.41 6.13 -3.77
CA LEU A 5 -6.05 6.62 -3.94
C LEU A 5 -5.51 7.15 -2.60
N VAL A 6 -4.19 7.08 -2.41
CA VAL A 6 -3.52 7.62 -1.24
C VAL A 6 -2.48 8.65 -1.68
N THR A 7 -2.45 9.78 -1.00
CA THR A 7 -1.46 10.84 -1.21
C THR A 7 -0.64 11.05 0.06
N ALA A 8 0.65 11.34 -0.09
CA ALA A 8 1.55 11.77 0.97
C ALA A 8 1.86 13.27 0.78
N SER A 9 1.86 14.04 1.86
CA SER A 9 2.02 15.50 1.80
C SER A 9 3.11 16.01 2.76
N GLY A 10 3.63 17.20 2.45
CA GLY A 10 4.53 17.97 3.32
C GLY A 10 3.82 18.61 4.52
N ASP A 11 2.49 18.49 4.63
CA ASP A 11 1.72 18.89 5.81
C ASP A 11 1.72 17.84 6.94
N ASN A 12 2.58 16.83 6.82
CA ASN A 12 2.73 15.71 7.75
C ASN A 12 1.54 14.74 7.77
N THR A 13 0.67 14.78 6.76
CA THR A 13 -0.47 13.87 6.62
C THR A 13 -0.38 13.02 5.36
N ALA A 14 -0.96 11.83 5.44
CA ALA A 14 -1.43 11.11 4.26
C ALA A 14 -2.95 11.24 4.16
N LYS A 15 -3.48 11.26 2.95
CA LYS A 15 -4.93 11.36 2.71
C LYS A 15 -5.38 10.27 1.76
N ILE A 16 -6.56 9.73 2.03
CA ILE A 16 -7.22 8.72 1.22
C ILE A 16 -8.43 9.34 0.55
N TRP A 17 -8.59 9.08 -0.74
CA TRP A 17 -9.64 9.66 -1.55
C TRP A 17 -10.32 8.60 -2.40
N THR A 18 -11.53 8.90 -2.86
CA THR A 18 -12.17 8.15 -3.95
C THR A 18 -11.57 8.56 -5.30
N CYS A 19 -11.25 7.57 -6.14
CA CYS A 19 -10.77 7.85 -7.50
C CYS A 19 -11.85 8.43 -8.43
N SER A 20 -13.11 8.08 -8.18
CA SER A 20 -14.24 8.40 -9.07
C SER A 20 -14.64 9.88 -9.03
N ASN A 21 -14.64 10.49 -7.85
CA ASN A 21 -15.12 11.87 -7.66
C ASN A 21 -14.17 12.73 -6.80
N GLY A 22 -13.07 12.17 -6.27
CA GLY A 22 -12.09 12.94 -5.52
C GLY A 22 -12.53 13.30 -4.09
N ASP A 23 -13.52 12.60 -3.54
CA ASP A 23 -13.97 12.82 -2.16
C ASP A 23 -12.87 12.38 -1.19
N LEU A 24 -12.61 13.23 -0.19
CA LEU A 24 -11.71 12.89 0.92
C LEU A 24 -12.39 11.88 1.83
N LEU A 25 -11.89 10.65 1.86
CA LEU A 25 -12.38 9.59 2.71
C LEU A 25 -11.72 9.61 4.09
N GLN A 26 -10.40 9.84 4.12
CA GLN A 26 -9.69 9.85 5.39
C GLN A 26 -8.44 10.72 5.40
N THR A 27 -8.13 11.32 6.56
CA THR A 27 -6.84 11.96 6.82
C THR A 27 -6.09 11.18 7.90
N LEU A 28 -4.91 10.68 7.55
CA LEU A 28 -4.02 9.89 8.39
C LEU A 28 -3.05 10.83 9.12
N ASN A 29 -3.42 11.20 10.35
CA ASN A 29 -2.63 12.09 11.19
C ASN A 29 -1.73 11.30 12.13
N GLY A 30 -0.50 11.77 12.32
CA GLY A 30 0.38 11.25 13.37
C GLY A 30 1.86 11.37 13.09
N HIS A 31 2.27 11.51 11.81
CA HIS A 31 3.63 11.89 11.48
C HIS A 31 3.91 13.32 11.97
N THR A 32 5.16 13.59 12.36
CA THR A 32 5.57 14.90 12.89
C THR A 32 6.42 15.70 11.91
N ASP A 33 6.69 15.15 10.72
CA ASP A 33 7.43 15.78 9.62
C ASP A 33 6.95 15.21 8.28
N TRP A 34 7.45 15.77 7.17
CA TRP A 34 6.97 15.55 5.82
C TRP A 34 6.94 14.07 5.45
N LEU A 35 5.82 13.64 4.87
CA LEU A 35 5.76 12.33 4.28
C LEU A 35 6.49 12.33 2.93
N ARG A 36 7.17 11.22 2.64
CA ARG A 36 7.87 11.02 1.36
C ARG A 36 7.13 10.10 0.42
N ALA A 37 6.45 9.09 0.96
CA ALA A 37 5.67 8.14 0.18
C ALA A 37 4.54 7.55 1.02
N ALA A 38 3.46 7.15 0.35
CA ALA A 38 2.41 6.31 0.90
C ALA A 38 1.90 5.33 -0.17
N SER A 39 1.50 4.13 0.24
CA SER A 39 0.97 3.09 -0.66
C SER A 39 -0.07 2.23 0.03
N PHE A 40 -1.01 1.69 -0.74
CA PHE A 40 -1.91 0.62 -0.29
C PHE A 40 -1.21 -0.74 -0.34
N SER A 41 -1.69 -1.66 0.51
CA SER A 41 -1.49 -3.10 0.34
C SER A 41 -2.34 -3.61 -0.84
N GLU A 42 -1.98 -4.78 -1.37
CA GLU A 42 -2.65 -5.36 -2.55
C GLU A 42 -4.13 -5.68 -2.29
N ASP A 43 -4.46 -6.10 -1.07
CA ASP A 43 -5.84 -6.32 -0.60
C ASP A 43 -6.60 -5.02 -0.24
N GLY A 44 -5.92 -3.86 -0.28
CA GLY A 44 -6.45 -2.56 0.07
C GLY A 44 -6.86 -2.41 1.55
N GLN A 45 -6.49 -3.34 2.44
CA GLN A 45 -6.84 -3.31 3.86
C GLN A 45 -5.88 -2.49 4.70
N GLN A 46 -4.71 -2.15 4.16
CA GLN A 46 -3.69 -1.38 4.86
C GLN A 46 -3.12 -0.29 3.96
N VAL A 47 -2.67 0.78 4.61
CA VAL A 47 -1.82 1.81 3.99
C VAL A 47 -0.51 1.84 4.75
N VAL A 48 0.60 1.96 4.03
CA VAL A 48 1.92 2.27 4.61
C VAL A 48 2.32 3.68 4.21
N SER A 49 2.90 4.44 5.14
CA SER A 49 3.50 5.74 4.88
C SER A 49 4.93 5.82 5.41
N SER A 50 5.74 6.70 4.83
CA SER A 50 7.11 7.01 5.25
C SER A 50 7.28 8.50 5.45
N SER A 51 8.11 8.90 6.43
CA SER A 51 8.33 10.30 6.76
C SER A 51 9.80 10.62 7.08
N LYS A 52 10.12 11.92 6.98
CA LYS A 52 11.35 12.50 7.53
C LYS A 52 11.42 12.43 9.06
N ASP A 53 10.31 12.17 9.75
CA ASP A 53 10.29 12.03 11.21
C ASP A 53 11.02 10.78 11.74
N GLY A 54 11.58 9.98 10.83
CA GLY A 54 12.32 8.78 11.18
C GLY A 54 11.46 7.54 11.31
N SER A 55 10.17 7.62 10.96
CA SER A 55 9.24 6.50 11.06
C SER A 55 8.54 6.15 9.74
N ALA A 56 8.21 4.87 9.62
CA ALA A 56 7.15 4.39 8.74
C ALA A 56 5.94 3.99 9.58
N ARG A 57 4.73 4.14 9.04
CA ARG A 57 3.50 3.82 9.76
C ARG A 57 2.56 2.99 8.90
N ILE A 58 1.88 2.06 9.54
CA ILE A 58 0.83 1.24 8.93
C ILE A 58 -0.51 1.70 9.49
N TRP A 59 -1.49 1.86 8.61
CA TRP A 59 -2.79 2.45 8.92
C TRP A 59 -3.93 1.56 8.47
N CYS A 60 -5.04 1.61 9.18
CA CYS A 60 -6.32 1.11 8.69
C CYS A 60 -6.96 2.19 7.82
N PRO A 61 -7.19 1.96 6.51
CA PRO A 61 -7.73 2.97 5.62
C PRO A 61 -9.19 3.33 5.90
N ASN A 62 -9.95 2.43 6.52
CA ASN A 62 -11.36 2.65 6.83
C ASN A 62 -11.55 3.49 8.10
N SER A 63 -10.74 3.25 9.13
CA SER A 63 -10.84 3.99 10.41
C SER A 63 -9.83 5.12 10.53
N GLY A 64 -8.81 5.17 9.68
CA GLY A 64 -7.67 6.12 9.75
C GLY A 64 -6.76 5.92 10.96
N CYS A 65 -6.99 4.90 11.78
CA CYS A 65 -6.16 4.64 12.94
C CYS A 65 -4.77 4.14 12.52
N CYS A 66 -3.74 4.63 13.22
CA CYS A 66 -2.39 4.08 13.13
C CYS A 66 -2.38 2.70 13.79
N LEU A 67 -2.16 1.64 13.01
CA LEU A 67 -2.07 0.27 13.49
C LEU A 67 -0.67 -0.04 14.05
N ARG A 68 0.37 0.51 13.43
CA ARG A 68 1.76 0.29 13.84
C ARG A 68 2.65 1.45 13.44
N LYS A 69 3.60 1.78 14.31
CA LYS A 69 4.72 2.67 14.03
C LYS A 69 6.00 1.84 13.96
N LEU A 70 6.80 2.06 12.92
CA LEU A 70 8.07 1.40 12.64
C LEU A 70 9.17 2.48 12.73
N GLU A 71 10.07 2.35 13.68
CA GLU A 71 11.14 3.33 13.91
C GLU A 71 12.39 2.97 13.10
N HIS A 72 12.96 3.96 12.41
CA HIS A 72 14.19 3.82 11.62
C HIS A 72 15.34 4.70 12.13
N GLY A 73 15.09 5.65 13.04
CA GLY A 73 16.12 6.56 13.59
C GLY A 73 16.67 7.60 12.61
N GLY A 74 16.15 7.65 11.39
CA GLY A 74 16.53 8.57 10.33
C GLY A 74 15.53 8.53 9.18
N TRP A 75 15.64 9.48 8.24
CA TRP A 75 14.62 9.70 7.21
C TRP A 75 14.26 8.43 6.42
N VAL A 76 12.97 8.10 6.40
CA VAL A 76 12.47 6.98 5.60
C VAL A 76 12.16 7.49 4.19
N ARG A 77 12.94 7.05 3.20
CA ARG A 77 12.85 7.58 1.83
C ARG A 77 11.77 6.94 0.98
N ALA A 78 11.49 5.65 1.22
CA ALA A 78 10.54 4.87 0.46
C ALA A 78 9.96 3.75 1.34
N VAL A 79 8.74 3.34 1.00
CA VAL A 79 8.04 2.19 1.57
C VAL A 79 7.25 1.51 0.46
N ALA A 80 7.13 0.19 0.53
CA ALA A 80 6.30 -0.60 -0.37
C ALA A 80 5.83 -1.86 0.38
N PHE A 81 4.64 -2.34 0.03
CA PHE A 81 4.25 -3.70 0.38
C PHE A 81 4.92 -4.67 -0.60
N ALA A 82 5.40 -5.79 -0.09
CA ALA A 82 5.78 -6.89 -0.96
C ALA A 82 4.51 -7.47 -1.61
N PRO A 83 4.57 -7.90 -2.88
CA PRO A 83 3.47 -8.65 -3.48
C PRO A 83 3.29 -9.95 -2.70
N ASP A 84 2.04 -10.32 -2.42
CA ASP A 84 1.79 -11.66 -1.89
C ASP A 84 2.00 -12.63 -3.07
N ALA A 85 3.07 -13.42 -3.02
CA ALA A 85 3.33 -14.43 -4.04
C ALA A 85 2.35 -15.58 -3.82
N GLY A 86 1.10 -15.36 -4.23
CA GLY A 86 0.06 -16.37 -4.21
C GLY A 86 0.58 -17.62 -4.90
N ILE A 87 0.57 -18.73 -4.16
CA ILE A 87 0.87 -20.10 -4.60
C ILE A 87 -0.06 -20.61 -5.73
N ASP A 88 -0.92 -19.76 -6.29
CA ASP A 88 -1.90 -20.05 -7.34
C ASP A 88 -1.46 -19.66 -8.78
N SER A 89 -0.18 -19.37 -9.01
CA SER A 89 0.33 -19.14 -10.37
C SER A 89 0.55 -20.44 -11.19
N LEU A 90 0.17 -21.62 -10.68
CA LEU A 90 0.11 -22.86 -11.47
C LEU A 90 -1.14 -22.91 -12.36
N LYS A 91 -1.28 -21.96 -13.29
CA LYS A 91 -1.92 -22.26 -14.59
C LYS A 91 -0.86 -22.90 -15.49
N ALA A 92 -0.33 -24.05 -15.06
CA ALA A 92 0.43 -24.92 -15.95
C ALA A 92 -0.53 -25.38 -17.05
N GLY A 93 -0.30 -24.86 -18.25
CA GLY A 93 -0.99 -25.27 -19.45
C GLY A 93 -0.98 -26.79 -19.55
N ARG A 94 -2.19 -27.35 -19.61
CA ARG A 94 -2.47 -28.73 -19.98
C ARG A 94 -1.79 -29.02 -21.32
N VAL A 95 -0.62 -29.66 -21.30
CA VAL A 95 -0.07 -30.36 -22.46
C VAL A 95 -0.50 -31.81 -22.34
N LEU A 96 -1.67 -32.14 -22.88
CA LEU A 96 -1.95 -33.53 -23.25
C LEU A 96 -1.35 -33.74 -24.64
N THR A 97 -0.21 -34.42 -24.66
CA THR A 97 0.52 -34.86 -25.85
C THR A 97 -0.42 -35.54 -26.84
N ARG A 98 -0.46 -35.02 -28.06
CA ARG A 98 -0.97 -35.73 -29.23
C ARG A 98 0.22 -35.98 -30.14
N THR A 99 0.72 -37.21 -30.14
CA THR A 99 1.49 -37.74 -31.26
C THR A 99 0.86 -39.06 -31.66
N LEU A 100 0.13 -39.02 -32.78
CA LEU A 100 -0.30 -40.19 -33.53
C LEU A 100 0.91 -40.72 -34.31
N SER A 101 0.99 -42.04 -34.37
CA SER A 101 1.96 -42.83 -35.12
C SER A 101 2.01 -42.48 -36.61
N ALA A 102 3.19 -42.65 -37.20
CA ALA A 102 3.37 -43.27 -38.50
C ALA A 102 4.45 -44.35 -38.35
#